data_AF-A0A9K3NW05-F1
#
_entry.id   AF-A0A9K3NW05-F1
#
_cell.length_a   1.000
_cell.length_b   1.000
_cell.length_c   1.000
_cell.angle_alpha   90.00
_cell.angle_beta   90.00
_cell.angle_gamma   90.00
#
_symmetry.space_group_name_H-M   'P 1'
#
loop_
_entity.id
_entity.type
_entity.pdbx_description
1 polymer ?
#
loop_
_entity_poly.entity_id
_entity_poly.type
_entity_poly.pdbx_seq_one_letter_code
_entity_poly.pdbx_strand_id
1 'polypeptide(L)'
;MAAAQVVMSCSLLYYAVRAPGAIYIVSVVTGSCYGAHWAIVPSAVSELFGLNSFGALYNFLTLASPTGSLIFSGVIASGIYDYETKIQSATNLNTLTDGEALTCYGTICYSNTCGILSVLCLMAFVLSMIVLYRTKRVYAKLYGSS
;
A
#
# COMPACT_ATOMS: atom_id res chain seq x y z
N MET A 1 -12.68 5.24 -3.40
CA MET A 1 -11.55 4.31 -3.60
C MET A 1 -10.49 4.84 -4.57
N ALA A 2 -10.80 5.03 -5.86
CA ALA A 2 -9.79 5.43 -6.84
C ALA A 2 -9.06 6.75 -6.50
N ALA A 3 -9.77 7.78 -6.04
CA ALA A 3 -9.14 9.05 -5.63
C ALA A 3 -8.14 8.87 -4.47
N ALA A 4 -8.48 8.07 -3.46
CA ALA A 4 -7.59 7.77 -2.33
C ALA A 4 -6.34 6.99 -2.78
N GLN A 5 -6.46 6.09 -3.76
CA GLN A 5 -5.32 5.35 -4.31
C GLN A 5 -4.36 6.23 -5.12
N VAL A 6 -4.87 7.23 -5.85
CA VAL A 6 -4.02 8.22 -6.53
C VAL A 6 -3.23 9.01 -5.50
N VAL A 7 -3.91 9.51 -4.47
CA VAL A 7 -3.26 10.30 -3.40
C VAL A 7 -2.19 9.47 -2.70
N MET A 8 -2.48 8.20 -2.35
CA MET A 8 -1.48 7.28 -1.79
C MET A 8 -0.29 7.04 -2.73
N SER A 9 -0.55 6.85 -4.03
CA SER A 9 0.52 6.66 -5.03
C SER A 9 1.43 7.89 -5.11
N CYS A 10 0.85 9.09 -5.16
CA CYS A 10 1.60 10.34 -5.17
C CYS A 10 2.42 10.54 -3.89
N SER A 11 1.91 10.17 -2.72
CA SER A 11 2.67 10.21 -1.47
C SER A 11 3.85 9.24 -1.49
N LEU A 12 3.68 8.01 -1.97
CA LEU A 12 4.77 7.03 -2.08
C LEU A 12 5.86 7.49 -3.07
N LEU A 13 5.47 8.11 -4.19
CA LEU A 13 6.43 8.74 -5.11
C LEU A 13 7.18 9.90 -4.46
N TYR A 14 6.48 10.74 -3.69
CA TYR A 14 7.11 11.83 -2.95
C TYR A 14 8.14 11.33 -1.93
N TYR A 15 7.87 10.18 -1.28
CA TYR A 15 8.84 9.50 -0.44
C TYR A 15 10.08 9.03 -1.21
N ALA A 16 9.88 8.44 -2.39
CA ALA A 16 10.95 7.92 -3.25
C ALA A 16 11.91 9.01 -3.76
N VAL A 17 11.47 10.27 -3.83
CA VAL A 17 12.32 11.42 -4.21
C VAL A 17 13.27 11.85 -3.07
N ARG A 18 13.25 11.16 -1.92
CA ARG A 18 14.18 11.35 -0.78
C ARG A 18 14.20 12.77 -0.23
N ALA A 19 13.06 13.46 -0.26
CA ALA A 19 12.95 14.80 0.31
C ALA A 19 13.08 14.77 1.85
N PRO A 20 13.74 15.77 2.47
CA PRO A 20 13.80 15.88 3.92
C PRO A 20 12.38 16.09 4.49
N GLY A 21 12.03 15.35 5.54
CA GLY A 21 10.68 15.41 6.15
C GLY A 21 9.59 14.62 5.42
N ALA A 22 9.91 13.90 4.33
CA ALA A 22 8.91 13.14 3.57
C ALA A 22 8.15 12.08 4.39
N ILE A 23 8.80 11.46 5.39
CA ILE A 23 8.16 10.46 6.27
C ILE A 23 6.89 10.98 6.96
N TYR A 24 6.88 12.25 7.40
CA TYR A 24 5.78 12.82 8.16
C TYR A 24 4.58 13.04 7.25
N ILE A 25 4.81 13.69 6.11
CA ILE A 25 3.77 13.97 5.11
C ILE A 25 3.18 12.66 4.59
N VAL A 26 4.03 11.70 4.26
CA VAL A 26 3.61 10.40 3.71
C VAL A 26 2.78 9.61 4.71
N SER A 27 3.18 9.58 5.98
CA SER A 27 2.44 8.86 7.03
C SER A 27 1.06 9.46 7.28
N VAL A 28 0.98 10.80 7.39
CA VAL A 28 -0.30 11.51 7.59
C VAL A 28 -1.24 11.26 6.42
N VAL A 29 -0.78 11.49 5.19
CA VAL A 29 -1.62 11.36 3.99
C VAL A 29 -2.06 9.91 3.76
N THR A 30 -1.13 8.95 3.89
CA THR A 30 -1.43 7.53 3.72
C THR A 30 -2.39 7.04 4.80
N GLY A 31 -2.19 7.46 6.05
CA GLY A 31 -3.09 7.12 7.17
C GLY A 31 -4.51 7.63 6.97
N SER A 32 -4.67 8.90 6.57
CA SER A 32 -6.00 9.47 6.28
C SER A 32 -6.70 8.76 5.11
N CYS A 33 -5.97 8.46 4.03
CA CYS A 33 -6.52 7.75 2.86
C CYS A 33 -6.90 6.31 3.19
N TYR A 34 -6.08 5.62 3.99
CA TYR A 34 -6.37 4.27 4.45
C TYR A 34 -7.61 4.24 5.34
N GLY A 35 -7.77 5.20 6.25
CA GLY A 35 -8.99 5.34 7.05
C GLY A 35 -10.25 5.50 6.18
N ALA A 36 -10.18 6.37 5.16
CA ALA A 36 -11.28 6.52 4.20
C ALA A 36 -11.56 5.22 3.42
N HIS A 37 -10.52 4.45 3.08
CA HIS A 37 -10.68 3.15 2.43
C HIS A 37 -11.49 2.20 3.31
N TRP A 38 -11.09 1.98 4.58
CA TRP A 38 -11.81 1.07 5.49
C TRP A 38 -13.22 1.51 5.85
N ALA A 39 -13.50 2.81 5.83
CA ALA A 39 -14.86 3.31 6.04
C ALA A 39 -15.80 2.97 4.85
N ILE A 40 -15.30 3.02 3.61
CA ILE A 40 -16.11 2.85 2.41
C ILE A 40 -16.33 1.37 2.05
N VAL A 41 -15.35 0.49 2.32
CA VAL A 41 -15.42 -0.94 1.99
C VAL A 41 -16.71 -1.62 2.47
N PRO A 42 -17.10 -1.57 3.77
CA PRO A 42 -18.29 -2.28 4.25
C PRO A 42 -19.58 -1.77 3.60
N SER A 43 -19.72 -0.45 3.44
CA SER A 43 -20.87 0.14 2.75
C SER A 43 -20.97 -0.37 1.31
N ALA A 44 -19.86 -0.34 0.55
CA ALA A 44 -19.83 -0.81 -0.83
C ALA A 44 -20.17 -2.30 -0.96
N VAL A 45 -19.64 -3.15 -0.06
CA VAL A 45 -19.92 -4.59 -0.06
C VAL A 45 -21.40 -4.87 0.24
N SER A 46 -21.99 -4.15 1.19
CA SER A 46 -23.40 -4.31 1.54
C SER A 46 -24.35 -3.90 0.41
N GLU A 47 -23.96 -2.89 -0.39
CA GLU A 47 -24.74 -2.43 -1.54
C GLU A 47 -24.64 -3.38 -2.74
N LEU A 48 -23.43 -3.89 -3.04
CA LEU A 48 -23.23 -4.79 -4.19
C LEU A 48 -23.76 -6.22 -3.98
N PHE A 49 -23.57 -6.78 -2.79
CA PHE A 49 -23.83 -8.20 -2.52
C PHE A 49 -25.02 -8.45 -1.59
N GLY A 50 -25.58 -7.39 -1.01
CA GLY A 50 -26.64 -7.49 -0.02
C GLY A 50 -26.15 -8.08 1.31
N LEU A 51 -27.08 -8.23 2.25
CA LEU A 51 -26.77 -8.61 3.64
C LEU A 51 -26.59 -10.12 3.86
N ASN A 52 -27.08 -10.97 2.94
CA ASN A 52 -27.12 -12.43 3.12
C ASN A 52 -25.74 -13.08 3.28
N SER A 53 -24.67 -12.54 2.69
CA SER A 53 -23.30 -13.06 2.83
C SER A 53 -22.26 -11.96 3.14
N PHE A 54 -22.71 -10.85 3.70
CA PHE A 54 -21.85 -9.72 4.04
C PHE A 54 -20.68 -10.12 4.96
N GLY A 55 -20.96 -10.88 6.02
CA GLY A 55 -19.96 -11.29 6.99
C GLY A 55 -18.84 -12.13 6.39
N ALA A 56 -19.15 -13.11 5.53
CA ALA A 56 -18.14 -13.94 4.88
C ALA A 56 -17.26 -13.12 3.92
N LEU A 57 -17.87 -12.25 3.12
CA LEU A 57 -17.16 -11.45 2.13
C LEU A 57 -16.29 -10.35 2.78
N TYR A 58 -16.78 -9.74 3.86
CA TYR A 58 -16.01 -8.75 4.62
C TYR A 58 -14.80 -9.39 5.34
N ASN A 59 -14.95 -10.59 5.89
CA ASN A 59 -13.83 -11.34 6.47
C ASN A 59 -12.78 -11.70 5.41
N PHE A 60 -13.19 -12.09 4.20
CA PHE A 60 -12.27 -12.34 3.10
C PHE A 60 -11.49 -11.08 2.69
N LEU A 61 -12.15 -9.93 2.64
CA LEU A 61 -11.49 -8.64 2.40
C LEU A 61 -10.51 -8.28 3.52
N THR A 62 -10.87 -8.54 4.77
CA THR A 62 -10.01 -8.26 5.92
C THR A 62 -8.78 -9.18 5.94
N LEU A 63 -8.92 -10.43 5.49
CA LEU A 63 -7.82 -11.39 5.33
C LEU A 63 -6.74 -10.92 4.34
N ALA A 64 -7.09 -10.08 3.37
CA ALA A 64 -6.10 -9.52 2.45
C ALA A 64 -5.04 -8.65 3.15
N SER A 65 -5.40 -8.00 4.27
CA SER A 65 -4.50 -7.13 5.03
C SER A 65 -3.32 -7.88 5.69
N PRO A 66 -3.55 -8.94 6.50
CA PRO A 66 -2.45 -9.74 7.04
C PRO A 66 -1.67 -10.46 5.93
N THR A 67 -2.33 -10.98 4.90
CA THR A 67 -1.63 -11.62 3.76
C THR A 67 -0.69 -10.63 3.06
N GLY A 68 -1.15 -9.40 2.81
CA GLY A 68 -0.32 -8.34 2.24
C GLY A 68 0.87 -7.99 3.13
N SER A 69 0.63 -7.81 4.44
CA SER A 69 1.71 -7.51 5.39
C SER A 69 2.77 -8.62 5.42
N LEU A 70 2.37 -9.89 5.42
CA LEU A 70 3.29 -11.02 5.41
C LEU A 70 4.16 -11.06 4.15
N ILE A 71 3.59 -10.80 2.98
CA ILE A 71 4.34 -10.82 1.72
C ILE A 71 5.23 -9.57 1.61
N PHE A 72 4.67 -8.38 1.79
CA PHE A 72 5.38 -7.12 1.56
C PHE A 72 6.36 -6.77 2.67
N SER A 73 5.94 -6.84 3.94
CA SER A 73 6.85 -6.57 5.05
C SER A 73 7.70 -7.79 5.39
N GLY A 74 7.11 -8.99 5.37
CA GLY A 74 7.78 -10.20 5.81
C GLY A 74 8.79 -10.79 4.82
N VAL A 75 8.53 -10.72 3.51
CA VAL A 75 9.42 -11.31 2.49
C VAL A 75 10.19 -10.25 1.71
N ILE A 76 9.49 -9.22 1.22
CA ILE A 76 10.11 -8.20 0.36
C ILE A 76 10.97 -7.24 1.18
N ALA A 77 10.42 -6.64 2.24
CA ALA A 77 11.17 -5.68 3.04
C ALA A 77 12.34 -6.34 3.80
N SER A 78 12.14 -7.52 4.37
CA SER A 78 13.20 -8.27 5.05
C SER A 78 14.33 -8.67 4.09
N GLY A 79 14.00 -9.19 2.90
CA GLY A 79 15.00 -9.60 1.91
C GLY A 79 15.83 -8.44 1.38
N ILE A 80 15.19 -7.30 1.13
CA ILE A 80 15.88 -6.06 0.72
C ILE A 80 16.76 -5.54 1.85
N TYR A 81 16.26 -5.56 3.09
CA TYR A 81 17.03 -5.13 4.26
C TYR A 81 18.28 -5.99 4.50
N ASP A 82 18.13 -7.32 4.42
CA ASP A 82 19.23 -8.27 4.55
C ASP A 82 20.25 -8.16 3.42
N TYR A 83 19.83 -7.74 2.22
CA TYR A 83 20.72 -7.49 1.09
C TYR A 83 21.55 -6.22 1.29
N GLU A 84 20.91 -5.11 1.66
CA GLU A 84 21.59 -3.82 1.87
C GLU A 84 22.53 -3.85 3.08
N THR A 85 22.15 -4.54 4.16
CA THR A 85 23.01 -4.74 5.35
C THR A 85 24.27 -5.55 5.04
N LYS A 86 24.22 -6.52 4.12
CA LYS A 86 25.40 -7.26 3.64
C LYS A 86 26.35 -6.38 2.83
N ILE A 87 25.82 -5.48 2.00
CA ILE A 87 26.63 -4.54 1.21
C ILE A 87 27.30 -3.50 2.12
N GLN A 88 26.56 -2.97 3.09
CA GLN A 88 27.09 -1.99 4.04
C GLN A 88 28.13 -2.58 4.99
N SER A 89 27.94 -3.82 5.47
CA SER A 89 28.93 -4.52 6.30
C SER A 89 30.20 -4.89 5.52
N ALA A 90 30.10 -5.22 4.22
CA ALA A 90 31.27 -5.46 3.38
C ALA A 90 32.08 -4.19 3.07
N THR A 91 31.46 -3.02 3.09
CA THR A 91 32.11 -1.73 2.77
C THR A 91 32.64 -1.02 4.02
N ASN A 92 32.02 -1.20 5.19
CA ASN A 92 32.44 -0.58 6.47
C ASN A 92 33.13 -1.60 7.41
N LEU A 93 34.30 -2.09 7.03
CA LEU A 93 35.16 -2.93 7.89
C LEU A 93 35.66 -2.22 9.17
N ASN A 94 35.32 -0.95 9.43
CA ASN A 94 35.86 -0.15 10.54
C ASN A 94 34.86 0.21 11.65
N THR A 95 33.61 -0.28 11.62
CA THR A 95 32.63 -0.05 12.70
C THR A 95 31.91 -1.34 13.07
N LEU A 96 32.68 -2.41 13.31
CA LEU A 96 32.20 -3.59 14.01
C LEU A 96 32.31 -3.32 15.52
N THR A 97 31.24 -2.75 16.09
CA THR A 97 31.01 -2.84 17.53
C THR A 97 30.14 -4.07 17.77
N ASP A 98 30.74 -5.01 18.48
CA ASP A 98 30.22 -6.31 18.90
C ASP A 98 28.84 -6.16 19.58
N GLY A 99 27.78 -6.71 18.96
CA GLY A 99 26.49 -6.94 19.63
C GLY A 99 25.27 -6.13 19.19
N GLU A 100 25.36 -5.16 18.29
CA GLU A 100 24.18 -4.43 17.78
C GLU A 100 23.69 -4.99 16.44
N ALA A 101 22.39 -5.28 16.35
CA ALA A 101 21.75 -5.81 15.16
C ALA A 101 22.13 -4.97 13.92
N LEU A 102 22.48 -5.65 12.80
CA LEU A 102 22.82 -4.99 11.53
C LEU A 102 21.64 -4.12 11.09
N THR A 103 21.70 -2.82 11.42
CA THR A 103 20.60 -1.90 11.18
C THR A 103 20.94 -0.93 10.07
N CYS A 104 20.22 -1.04 8.95
CA CYS A 104 20.38 -0.12 7.83
C CYS A 104 19.66 1.20 8.14
N TYR A 105 20.43 2.28 8.30
CA TYR A 105 19.92 3.62 8.56
C TYR A 105 19.86 4.45 7.27
N GLY A 106 18.71 5.09 7.02
CA GLY A 106 18.55 6.11 6.00
C GLY A 106 17.48 5.78 4.95
N THR A 107 17.08 6.83 4.21
CA THR A 107 16.03 6.76 3.18
C THR A 107 16.35 5.77 2.06
N ILE A 108 17.63 5.41 1.88
CA ILE A 108 18.10 4.47 0.84
C ILE A 108 17.49 3.08 1.02
N CYS A 109 17.48 2.55 2.26
CA CYS A 109 16.98 1.20 2.53
C CYS A 109 15.47 1.06 2.30
N TYR A 110 14.71 2.11 2.58
CA TYR A 110 13.25 2.11 2.43
C TYR A 110 12.77 2.65 1.08
N SER A 111 13.59 3.43 0.35
CA SER A 111 13.20 4.00 -0.94
C SER A 111 12.87 2.92 -1.97
N ASN A 112 13.61 1.81 -1.99
CA ASN A 112 13.38 0.73 -2.95
C ASN A 112 12.03 0.03 -2.68
N THR A 113 11.76 -0.29 -1.41
CA THR A 113 10.49 -0.86 -0.96
C THR A 113 9.32 0.08 -1.27
N CYS A 114 9.45 1.38 -1.01
CA CYS A 114 8.45 2.37 -1.36
C CYS A 114 8.23 2.51 -2.87
N GLY A 115 9.27 2.31 -3.69
CA GLY A 115 9.16 2.23 -5.14
C GLY A 115 8.28 1.06 -5.60
N ILE A 116 8.50 -0.14 -5.04
CA ILE A 116 7.68 -1.33 -5.32
C ILE A 116 6.22 -1.09 -4.89
N LEU A 117 6.00 -0.54 -3.70
CA LEU A 117 4.66 -0.18 -3.23
C LEU A 117 3.98 0.84 -4.15
N SER A 118 4.73 1.82 -4.66
CA SER A 118 4.18 2.80 -5.62
C SER A 118 3.68 2.13 -6.89
N VAL A 119 4.43 1.17 -7.46
CA VAL A 119 3.99 0.43 -8.66
C VAL A 119 2.72 -0.36 -8.37
N LEU A 120 2.64 -1.00 -7.21
CA LEU A 120 1.45 -1.74 -6.79
C LEU A 120 0.24 -0.82 -6.60
N CYS A 121 0.42 0.37 -6.04
CA CYS A 121 -0.65 1.36 -5.92
C CYS A 121 -1.14 1.85 -7.29
N LEU A 122 -0.25 2.01 -8.28
CA LEU A 122 -0.65 2.32 -9.65
C LEU A 122 -1.47 1.20 -10.28
N MET A 123 -1.08 -0.07 -10.09
CA MET A 123 -1.88 -1.21 -10.55
C MET A 123 -3.26 -1.23 -9.88
N ALA A 124 -3.33 -0.99 -8.57
CA ALA A 124 -4.60 -0.92 -7.84
C ALA A 124 -5.50 0.22 -8.33
N PHE A 125 -4.92 1.38 -8.70
CA PHE A 125 -5.65 2.48 -9.31
C PHE A 125 -6.24 2.09 -10.67
N VAL A 126 -5.46 1.45 -11.54
CA VAL A 126 -5.94 0.98 -12.86
C VAL A 126 -7.10 0.00 -12.69
N LEU A 127 -6.97 -0.98 -11.79
CA LEU A 127 -8.05 -1.93 -11.48
C LEU A 127 -9.29 -1.22 -10.96
N SER A 128 -9.14 -0.24 -10.07
CA SER A 128 -10.27 0.54 -9.55
C SER A 128 -10.94 1.39 -10.62
N MET A 129 -10.18 1.95 -11.57
CA MET A 129 -10.74 2.65 -12.73
C MET A 129 -11.53 1.70 -13.64
N ILE A 130 -11.03 0.49 -13.88
CA ILE A 130 -11.75 -0.54 -14.64
C ILE A 130 -13.09 -0.87 -13.95
N VAL A 131 -13.08 -1.08 -12.63
CA VAL A 131 -14.29 -1.35 -11.85
C VAL A 131 -15.26 -0.17 -11.94
N LEU A 132 -14.79 1.06 -11.72
CA LEU A 132 -15.64 2.26 -11.85
C LEU A 132 -16.28 2.37 -13.23
N TYR A 133 -15.52 2.09 -14.29
CA TYR A 133 -16.04 2.14 -15.65
C TYR A 133 -17.12 1.07 -15.90
N ARG A 134 -16.92 -0.15 -15.38
CA ARG A 134 -17.91 -1.24 -15.44
C ARG A 134 -19.15 -0.90 -14.63
N THR A 135 -19.00 -0.43 -13.40
CA THR A 135 -20.12 -0.04 -12.53
C THR A 135 -20.89 1.13 -13.11
N LYS A 136 -20.23 2.16 -13.64
CA LYS A 136 -20.90 3.27 -14.32
C LYS A 136 -21.72 2.81 -15.52
N ARG A 137 -21.21 1.89 -16.34
CA ARG A 137 -21.99 1.32 -17.46
C ARG A 137 -23.23 0.58 -16.98
N VAL A 138 -23.12 -0.16 -15.89
CA VAL A 138 -24.26 -0.89 -15.29
C VAL A 138 -25.29 0.09 -14.72
N TYR A 139 -24.88 1.06 -13.91
CA TYR A 139 -25.78 2.09 -13.37
C TYR A 139 -26.40 2.95 -14.46
N ALA A 140 -25.65 3.35 -15.50
CA ALA A 140 -26.20 4.08 -16.64
C ALA A 140 -27.25 3.26 -17.40
N LYS A 141 -27.11 1.93 -17.47
CA LYS A 141 -28.10 1.04 -18.10
C LYS A 141 -29.35 0.86 -17.22
N LEU A 142 -29.20 0.89 -15.90
CA LEU A 142 -30.29 0.77 -14.92
C LEU A 142 -31.07 2.09 -14.73
N TYR A 143 -30.40 3.24 -14.72
CA TYR A 143 -31.01 4.56 -14.48
C TYR A 143 -31.24 5.40 -15.75
N GLY A 144 -30.61 5.06 -16.87
CA GLY A 144 -30.82 5.71 -18.18
C GLY A 144 -31.95 5.07 -19.00
N SER A 145 -32.61 4.06 -18.47
CA SER A 145 -33.84 3.44 -19.01
C SER A 145 -35.07 3.92 -18.21
N SER A 146 -35.13 5.23 -17.91
CA SER A 146 -36.34 5.89 -17.42
C SER A 146 -36.70 7.05 -18.32
#